data_AF-A0AAD3MD16-F1
#
_entry.id   AF-A0AAD3MD16-F1
#
_cell.length_a   1.000
_cell.length_b   1.000
_cell.length_c   1.000
_cell.angle_alpha   90.00
_cell.angle_beta   90.00
_cell.angle_gamma   90.00
#
_symmetry.space_group_name_H-M   'P 1'
#
loop_
_entity.id
_entity.type
_entity.pdbx_description
1 polymer ?
#
loop_
_entity_poly.entity_id
_entity_poly.type
_entity_poly.pdbx_seq_one_letter_code
_entity_poly.pdbx_strand_id
1 'polypeptide(L)'
;MEENFDKLLEQCEAQELEAPGGIATPQVYAQLLALYLLHNDMNNARYLWKRIPQAIKSANPELTAIWAVGQRIWQRDFPGIYTAIAAYQWTENILPVMEALRGFHTSCSDYII
;
A
#
# COMPACT_ATOMS: atom_id res chain seq x y z
N MET A 1 14.36 0.14 10.55
CA MET A 1 13.41 0.92 9.71
C MET A 1 12.10 0.16 9.56
N GLU A 2 12.14 -1.17 9.37
CA GLU A 2 10.96 -2.07 9.37
C GLU A 2 10.13 -2.02 10.66
N GLU A 3 10.75 -2.03 11.86
CA GLU A 3 10.01 -1.96 13.14
C GLU A 3 9.06 -0.76 13.28
N ASN A 4 9.26 0.30 12.51
CA ASN A 4 8.38 1.47 12.54
C ASN A 4 7.14 1.29 11.64
N PHE A 5 7.26 0.52 10.56
CA PHE A 5 6.16 0.18 9.67
C PHE A 5 5.25 -0.89 10.26
N ASP A 6 5.82 -1.87 10.99
CA ASP A 6 5.03 -2.87 11.73
C ASP A 6 4.09 -2.21 12.76
N LYS A 7 4.63 -1.29 13.57
CA LYS A 7 3.83 -0.54 14.55
C LYS A 7 2.78 0.34 13.89
N LEU A 8 3.11 0.94 12.74
CA LEU A 8 2.17 1.76 11.99
C LEU A 8 1.03 0.88 11.42
N LEU A 9 1.35 -0.32 10.94
CA LEU A 9 0.37 -1.28 10.45
C LEU A 9 -0.61 -1.67 11.57
N GLU A 10 -0.10 -2.08 12.73
CA GLU A 10 -0.93 -2.41 13.89
C GLU A 10 -1.85 -1.24 14.31
N GLN A 11 -1.34 -0.01 14.30
CA GLN A 11 -2.14 1.18 14.60
C GLN A 11 -3.24 1.42 13.58
N CYS A 12 -2.93 1.28 12.30
CA CYS A 12 -3.93 1.47 11.25
C CYS A 12 -4.98 0.34 11.26
N GLU A 13 -4.61 -0.89 11.61
CA GLU A 13 -5.54 -2.01 11.76
C GLU A 13 -6.50 -1.77 12.93
N ALA A 14 -5.98 -1.32 14.07
CA ALA A 14 -6.80 -0.93 15.22
C ALA A 14 -7.77 0.20 14.86
N GLN A 15 -7.30 1.23 14.15
CA GLN A 15 -8.15 2.35 13.70
C GLN A 15 -9.24 1.91 12.72
N GLU A 16 -8.97 0.90 11.88
CA GLU A 16 -9.96 0.35 10.95
C GLU A 16 -11.04 -0.45 11.68
N LEU A 17 -10.65 -1.23 12.69
CA LEU A 17 -11.56 -2.03 13.53
C LEU A 17 -12.40 -1.16 14.48
N GLU A 18 -11.81 -0.09 15.03
CA GLU A 18 -12.47 0.83 15.96
C GLU A 18 -13.24 1.95 15.24
N ALA A 19 -13.24 1.97 13.90
CA ALA A 19 -13.86 3.02 13.12
C ALA A 19 -15.38 3.12 13.41
N PRO A 20 -15.89 4.32 13.77
CA PRO A 20 -17.30 4.50 14.04
C PRO A 20 -18.13 4.21 12.79
N GLY A 21 -19.05 3.25 12.89
CA GLY A 21 -19.87 2.82 11.75
C GLY A 21 -19.19 1.81 10.80
N GLY A 22 -18.03 1.26 11.19
CA GLY A 22 -17.34 0.21 10.43
C GLY A 22 -16.71 0.67 9.11
N ILE A 23 -16.57 1.99 8.92
CA ILE A 23 -15.94 2.60 7.75
C ILE A 23 -14.86 3.56 8.25
N ALA A 24 -13.60 3.23 8.00
CA ALA A 24 -12.45 4.06 8.36
C ALA A 24 -12.27 5.25 7.43
N THR A 25 -11.37 6.15 7.79
CA THR A 25 -11.03 7.28 6.93
C THR A 25 -10.27 6.81 5.68
N PRO A 26 -10.37 7.53 4.54
CA PRO A 26 -9.62 7.17 3.34
C PRO A 26 -8.11 7.11 3.54
N GLN A 27 -7.59 7.94 4.44
CA GLN A 27 -6.17 7.99 4.79
C GLN A 27 -5.71 6.70 5.48
N VAL A 28 -6.49 6.18 6.43
CA VAL A 28 -6.21 4.89 7.08
C VAL A 28 -6.23 3.76 6.06
N TYR A 29 -7.20 3.75 5.14
CA TYR A 29 -7.24 2.75 4.07
C TYR A 29 -6.04 2.82 3.12
N ALA A 30 -5.58 4.02 2.78
CA ALA A 30 -4.39 4.21 1.95
C ALA A 30 -3.13 3.68 2.65
N GLN A 31 -2.95 4.03 3.93
CA GLN A 31 -1.81 3.58 4.71
C GLN A 31 -1.83 2.06 4.90
N LEU A 32 -2.95 1.47 5.32
CA LEU A 32 -3.12 0.02 5.45
C LEU A 32 -2.78 -0.71 4.16
N LEU A 33 -3.34 -0.25 3.04
CA LEU A 33 -3.13 -0.91 1.77
C LEU A 33 -1.65 -0.86 1.37
N ALA A 34 -1.00 0.29 1.49
CA ALA A 34 0.42 0.43 1.17
C ALA A 34 1.30 -0.43 2.08
N LEU A 35 0.99 -0.50 3.38
CA LEU A 35 1.74 -1.33 4.33
C LEU A 35 1.57 -2.82 4.04
N TYR A 36 0.36 -3.30 3.75
CA TYR A 36 0.18 -4.70 3.34
C TYR A 36 1.00 -5.07 2.09
N LEU A 37 1.11 -4.15 1.13
CA LEU A 37 1.96 -4.36 -0.05
C LEU A 37 3.44 -4.44 0.33
N LEU A 38 3.90 -3.61 1.27
CA LEU A 38 5.28 -3.63 1.78
C LEU A 38 5.60 -4.96 2.48
N HIS A 39 4.67 -5.47 3.31
CA HIS A 39 4.81 -6.77 3.98
C HIS A 39 4.58 -7.97 3.05
N ASN A 40 4.37 -7.74 1.75
CA ASN A 40 4.04 -8.76 0.76
C ASN A 40 2.79 -9.59 1.12
N ASP A 41 1.88 -9.02 1.93
CA ASP A 41 0.60 -9.63 2.30
C ASP A 41 -0.48 -9.27 1.29
N MET A 42 -0.32 -9.85 0.11
CA MET A 42 -1.22 -9.60 -1.03
C MET A 42 -2.65 -10.08 -0.79
N ASN A 43 -2.85 -11.05 0.10
CA ASN A 43 -4.17 -11.56 0.43
C ASN A 43 -4.96 -10.54 1.22
N ASN A 44 -4.37 -10.02 2.31
CA ASN A 44 -5.02 -9.00 3.13
C ASN A 44 -5.20 -7.70 2.36
N ALA A 45 -4.23 -7.28 1.53
CA ALA A 45 -4.39 -6.15 0.63
C ALA A 45 -5.62 -6.30 -0.29
N ARG A 46 -5.82 -7.48 -0.89
CA ARG A 46 -6.95 -7.77 -1.78
C ARG A 46 -8.29 -7.80 -1.02
N TYR A 47 -8.32 -8.36 0.19
CA TYR A 47 -9.52 -8.37 1.00
C TYR A 47 -9.90 -6.97 1.48
N LEU A 48 -8.92 -6.17 1.91
CA LEU A 48 -9.11 -4.76 2.24
C LEU A 48 -9.68 -3.99 1.04
N TRP A 49 -9.09 -4.15 -0.15
CA TRP A 49 -9.59 -3.50 -1.37
C TRP A 49 -11.06 -3.84 -1.66
N LYS A 50 -11.51 -5.06 -1.42
CA LYS A 50 -12.92 -5.44 -1.59
C LYS A 50 -13.84 -4.81 -0.54
N ARG A 51 -13.38 -4.66 0.70
CA ARG A 51 -14.14 -4.08 1.81
C ARG A 51 -14.36 -2.58 1.66
N ILE A 52 -13.39 -1.86 1.10
CA ILE A 52 -13.48 -0.41 0.95
C ILE A 52 -14.69 -0.03 0.06
N PRO A 53 -15.61 0.85 0.53
CA PRO A 53 -16.74 1.33 -0.24
C PRO A 53 -16.34 2.01 -1.55
N GLN A 54 -17.15 1.83 -2.59
CA GLN A 54 -16.87 2.41 -3.92
C GLN A 54 -16.78 3.94 -3.87
N ALA A 55 -17.59 4.60 -3.04
CA ALA A 55 -17.56 6.06 -2.88
C ALA A 55 -16.18 6.56 -2.42
N ILE A 56 -15.51 5.83 -1.51
CA ILE A 56 -14.17 6.19 -1.03
C ILE A 56 -13.14 6.01 -2.14
N LYS A 57 -13.20 4.90 -2.88
CA LYS A 57 -12.28 4.64 -4.01
C LYS A 57 -12.37 5.72 -5.08
N SER A 58 -13.59 6.12 -5.43
CA SER A 58 -13.82 7.15 -6.44
C SER A 58 -13.44 8.55 -5.98
N ALA A 59 -13.54 8.83 -4.67
CA ALA A 59 -13.13 10.11 -4.09
C ALA A 59 -11.62 10.24 -3.85
N ASN A 60 -10.88 9.12 -3.79
CA ASN A 60 -9.47 9.11 -3.41
C ASN A 60 -8.62 8.44 -4.50
N PRO A 61 -8.08 9.22 -5.46
CA PRO A 61 -7.27 8.67 -6.54
C PRO A 61 -5.97 8.03 -6.03
N GLU A 62 -5.42 8.49 -4.91
CA GLU A 62 -4.23 7.89 -4.29
C GLU A 62 -4.47 6.42 -3.95
N LEU A 63 -5.64 6.09 -3.37
CA LEU A 63 -5.99 4.72 -3.02
C LEU A 63 -6.05 3.79 -4.25
N THR A 64 -6.57 4.31 -5.36
CA THR A 64 -6.58 3.57 -6.64
C THR A 64 -5.18 3.38 -7.22
N ALA A 65 -4.29 4.38 -7.05
CA ALA A 65 -2.90 4.29 -7.49
C ALA A 65 -2.11 3.26 -6.65
N ILE A 66 -2.30 3.22 -5.33
CA ILE A 66 -1.72 2.20 -4.45
C ILE A 66 -2.14 0.79 -4.91
N TRP A 67 -3.44 0.61 -5.19
CA TRP A 67 -3.93 -0.68 -5.69
C TRP A 67 -3.34 -1.06 -7.05
N ALA A 68 -3.14 -0.08 -7.95
CA ALA A 68 -2.50 -0.32 -9.24
C ALA A 68 -1.05 -0.84 -9.07
N VAL A 69 -0.29 -0.31 -8.11
CA VAL A 69 1.02 -0.86 -7.73
C VAL A 69 0.88 -2.31 -7.24
N GLY A 70 -0.07 -2.57 -6.35
CA GLY A 70 -0.38 -3.92 -5.85
C GLY A 70 -0.72 -4.93 -6.95
N GLN A 71 -1.43 -4.51 -8.00
CA GLN A 71 -1.71 -5.38 -9.15
C GLN A 71 -0.43 -5.80 -9.90
N ARG A 72 0.55 -4.90 -10.03
CA ARG A 72 1.85 -5.21 -10.64
C ARG A 72 2.68 -6.16 -9.78
N ILE A 73 2.66 -5.97 -8.46
CA ILE A 73 3.28 -6.89 -7.49
C ILE A 73 2.66 -8.28 -7.63
N TRP A 74 1.33 -8.38 -7.67
CA TRP A 74 0.62 -9.66 -7.85
C TRP A 74 1.04 -10.38 -9.14
N GLN A 75 1.18 -9.63 -10.23
CA GLN A 75 1.60 -10.16 -11.53
C GLN A 75 3.11 -10.44 -11.61
N ARG A 76 3.88 -10.09 -10.58
CA ARG A 76 5.36 -10.11 -10.57
C ARG A 76 5.96 -9.29 -11.71
N ASP A 77 5.27 -8.24 -12.13
CA ASP A 77 5.71 -7.30 -13.16
C ASP A 77 6.64 -6.25 -12.52
N PHE A 78 7.89 -6.63 -12.25
CA PHE A 78 8.84 -5.75 -11.56
C PHE A 78 9.06 -4.41 -12.26
N PRO A 79 9.29 -4.33 -13.59
CA PRO A 79 9.38 -3.04 -14.29
C PRO A 79 8.09 -2.21 -14.14
N GLY A 80 6.93 -2.88 -14.18
CA GLY A 80 5.63 -2.26 -13.96
C GLY A 80 5.45 -1.69 -12.56
N ILE A 81 6.01 -2.30 -11.52
CA ILE A 81 6.00 -1.77 -10.14
C ILE A 81 6.69 -0.41 -10.12
N TYR A 82 7.93 -0.30 -10.62
CA TYR A 82 8.66 0.96 -10.65
C TYR A 82 7.93 2.05 -11.42
N THR A 83 7.37 1.69 -12.58
CA THR A 83 6.60 2.59 -13.43
C THR A 83 5.34 3.09 -12.71
N ALA A 84 4.61 2.19 -12.06
CA ALA A 84 3.40 2.53 -11.32
C ALA A 84 3.69 3.42 -10.10
N ILE A 85 4.79 3.17 -9.38
CA ILE A 85 5.21 4.01 -8.26
C ILE A 85 5.60 5.41 -8.75
N ALA A 86 6.30 5.52 -9.88
CA ALA A 86 6.70 6.81 -10.44
C ALA A 86 5.57 7.58 -11.12
N ALA A 87 4.47 6.92 -11.49
CA ALA A 87 3.35 7.51 -12.21
C ALA A 87 2.42 8.38 -11.34
N TYR A 88 2.56 8.33 -10.01
CA TYR A 88 1.69 9.04 -9.08
C TYR A 88 2.50 9.86 -8.06
N GLN A 89 1.97 11.02 -7.66
CA GLN A 89 2.57 11.84 -6.61
C GLN A 89 1.97 11.48 -5.25
N TRP A 90 2.75 10.74 -4.45
CA TRP A 90 2.34 10.26 -3.15
C TRP A 90 2.31 11.38 -2.10
N THR A 91 1.34 11.31 -1.19
CA THR A 91 1.31 12.15 0.00
C THR A 91 2.44 11.78 0.96
N GLU A 92 2.79 12.71 1.85
CA GLU A 92 3.89 12.54 2.83
C GLU A 92 3.74 11.29 3.71
N ASN A 93 2.51 10.80 3.89
CA ASN A 93 2.23 9.60 4.70
C ASN A 93 2.46 8.29 3.93
N ILE A 94 2.33 8.31 2.61
CA ILE A 94 2.43 7.12 1.75
C ILE A 94 3.79 7.04 1.06
N LEU A 95 4.40 8.19 0.79
CA LEU A 95 5.71 8.28 0.12
C LEU A 95 6.79 7.40 0.78
N PRO A 96 6.97 7.38 2.11
CA PRO A 96 8.01 6.55 2.74
C PRO A 96 7.78 5.06 2.52
N VAL A 97 6.51 4.62 2.50
CA VAL A 97 6.15 3.21 2.27
C VAL A 97 6.43 2.83 0.81
N MET A 98 6.11 3.71 -0.14
CA MET A 98 6.36 3.48 -1.56
C MET A 98 7.85 3.49 -1.91
N GLU A 99 8.64 4.34 -1.26
CA GLU A 99 10.10 4.33 -1.39
C GLU A 99 10.72 3.07 -0.79
N ALA A 100 10.25 2.63 0.39
CA ALA A 100 10.66 1.36 0.97
C ALA A 100 10.32 0.18 0.05
N LEU A 101 9.13 0.18 -0.55
CA LEU A 101 8.70 -0.85 -1.50
C LEU A 101 9.57 -0.86 -2.76
N ARG A 102 9.98 0.31 -3.24
CA ARG A 102 10.94 0.44 -4.35
C ARG A 102 12.32 -0.12 -3.97
N GLY A 103 12.81 0.18 -2.77
CA GLY A 103 14.14 -0.23 -2.29
C GLY A 103 14.24 -1.70 -1.89
N PHE A 104 13.15 -2.33 -1.44
CA PHE A 104 13.14 -3.76 -1.11
C PHE A 104 13.47 -4.63 -2.33
N HIS A 105 12.99 -4.22 -3.51
CA HIS A 105 13.24 -4.93 -4.76
C HIS A 105 14.65 -4.70 -5.35
N THR A 106 15.35 -3.60 -5.00
CA THR A 106 16.72 -3.38 -5.50
C THR A 106 17.72 -4.31 -4.81
N SER A 107 17.51 -4.65 -3.53
CA SER A 107 18.41 -5.55 -2.77
C SER A 107 18.51 -6.96 -3.37
N CYS A 108 17.47 -7.45 -4.06
CA CYS A 108 17.54 -8.74 -4.79
C CYS A 108 18.11 -8.61 -6.22
N SER A 109 18.16 -7.40 -6.80
CA SER A 109 18.69 -7.18 -8.15
C SER A 109 20.18 -6.87 -8.17
N ASP A 110 20.76 -6.44 -7.05
CA ASP A 110 22.20 -6.13 -6.95
C ASP A 110 23.10 -7.37 -6.77
N TYR A 111 22.53 -8.59 -6.80
CA TYR A 111 23.28 -9.86 -6.82
C TYR A 111 23.34 -10.50 -8.20
N ILE A 112 23.17 -9.72 -9.28
CA ILE A 112 23.43 -10.14 -10.66
C ILE A 112 24.08 -8.99 -11.43
N ILE A 113 25.29 -8.58 -11.02
CA ILE A 113 26.33 -8.08 -11.94
C ILE A 113 27.69 -8.57 -11.45
#